data_AF-A0A3P7J7J7-F1
#
_entry.id   AF-A0A3P7J7J7-F1
#
_cell.length_a   1.000
_cell.length_b   1.000
_cell.length_c   1.000
_cell.angle_alpha   90.00
_cell.angle_beta   90.00
_cell.angle_gamma   90.00
#
_symmetry.space_group_name_H-M   'P 1'
#
loop_
_entity.id
_entity.type
_entity.pdbx_description
1 polymer ?
#
loop_
_entity_poly.entity_id
_entity_poly.type
_entity_poly.pdbx_seq_one_letter_code
_entity_poly.pdbx_strand_id
1 'polypeptide(L)'
;MQFIASDMVNVVETQAIIDGKIRSFPCCRPGFAHPECDAIDVPKADPAYRNRITCLPHTRTMVAPKSGCALGPREQANLVSSYLDGSMIYGSNAERAKQLRSFNQGINSR
;
A
#
# COMPACT_ATOMS: atom_id res chain seq x y z
N MET A 1 17.98 -6.53 4.90
CA MET A 1 17.83 -5.25 5.63
C MET A 1 16.41 -4.71 5.45
N GLN A 2 15.40 -5.41 5.98
CA GLN A 2 13.99 -5.03 5.80
C GLN A 2 13.58 -3.88 6.75
N PHE A 3 14.17 -3.85 7.94
CA PHE A 3 13.85 -2.86 8.97
C PHE A 3 14.09 -1.43 8.47
N ILE A 4 15.32 -1.11 8.04
CA ILE A 4 15.67 0.22 7.52
C ILE A 4 14.81 0.63 6.32
N ALA A 5 14.46 -0.30 5.42
CA ALA A 5 13.64 0.01 4.26
C ALA A 5 12.22 0.47 4.64
N SER A 6 11.62 -0.21 5.63
CA SER A 6 10.29 0.13 6.14
C SER A 6 10.24 1.45 6.88
N ASP A 7 11.39 2.00 7.28
CA ASP A 7 11.49 3.31 7.94
C ASP A 7 11.50 4.48 6.93
N MET A 8 11.93 4.21 5.68
CA MET A 8 12.10 5.26 4.66
C MET A 8 11.06 5.22 3.55
N VAL A 9 10.55 4.03 3.20
CA VAL A 9 9.68 3.84 2.03
C VAL A 9 8.54 2.88 2.35
N ASN A 10 7.32 3.33 2.07
CA ASN A 10 6.13 2.50 2.08
C ASN A 10 5.20 2.91 0.94
N VAL A 11 5.13 2.07 -0.08
CA VAL A 11 4.26 2.25 -1.25
C VAL A 11 3.15 1.22 -1.15
N VAL A 12 1.91 1.67 -1.12
CA VAL A 12 0.73 0.82 -0.92
C VAL A 12 -0.07 0.66 -2.20
N GLU A 13 -0.81 -0.45 -2.31
CA GLU A 13 -1.77 -0.67 -3.41
C GLU A 13 -2.93 0.33 -3.37
N THR A 14 -3.46 0.68 -4.54
CA THR A 14 -4.73 1.40 -4.63
C THR A 14 -5.86 0.52 -4.09
N GLN A 15 -6.71 1.06 -3.23
CA GLN A 15 -7.81 0.32 -2.60
C GLN A 15 -9.16 0.96 -2.90
N ALA A 16 -10.21 0.14 -2.98
CA ALA A 16 -11.58 0.60 -3.11
C ALA A 16 -12.19 0.82 -1.72
N ILE A 17 -12.97 1.89 -1.57
CA ILE A 17 -13.77 2.13 -0.37
C ILE A 17 -15.23 1.80 -0.74
N ILE A 18 -15.74 0.70 -0.20
CA ILE A 18 -17.11 0.23 -0.42
C ILE A 18 -17.80 0.11 0.94
N ASP A 19 -18.90 0.84 1.14
CA ASP A 19 -19.65 0.92 2.41
C ASP A 19 -18.76 1.32 3.60
N GLY A 20 -17.85 2.26 3.38
CA GLY A 20 -16.88 2.70 4.39
C GLY A 20 -15.80 1.66 4.75
N LYS A 21 -15.77 0.52 4.05
CA LYS A 21 -14.74 -0.52 4.23
C LYS A 21 -13.74 -0.50 3.09
N ILE A 22 -12.47 -0.58 3.47
CA ILE A 22 -11.35 -0.72 2.56
C ILE A 22 -11.34 -2.15 2.00
N ARG A 23 -11.32 -2.30 0.68
CA ARG A 23 -11.23 -3.59 -0.03
C ARG A 23 -10.19 -3.52 -1.15
N SER A 24 -9.45 -4.61 -1.34
CA SER A 24 -8.56 -4.76 -2.49
C SER A 24 -9.36 -5.08 -3.77
N PHE A 25 -8.81 -4.74 -4.93
CA PHE A 25 -9.44 -5.00 -6.22
C PHE A 25 -9.36 -6.48 -6.58
N PRO A 26 -10.46 -7.11 -7.03
CA PRO A 26 -10.47 -8.52 -7.41
C PRO A 26 -9.91 -8.73 -8.84
N CYS A 27 -8.63 -8.41 -9.05
CA CYS A 27 -8.03 -8.31 -10.39
C CYS A 27 -7.94 -9.63 -11.18
N CYS A 28 -8.01 -10.79 -10.54
CA CYS A 28 -8.08 -12.09 -11.22
C CYS A 28 -9.51 -12.60 -11.47
N ARG A 29 -10.54 -11.81 -11.10
CA ARG A 29 -11.93 -12.23 -11.26
C ARG A 29 -12.33 -12.14 -12.74
N PRO A 30 -12.86 -13.22 -13.35
CA PRO A 30 -13.36 -13.16 -14.72
C PRO A 30 -14.44 -12.08 -14.89
N GLY A 31 -14.31 -11.26 -15.92
CA GLY A 31 -15.21 -10.15 -16.21
C GLY A 31 -15.01 -8.90 -15.34
N PHE A 32 -14.00 -8.89 -14.46
CA PHE A 32 -13.59 -7.68 -13.73
C PHE A 32 -12.42 -7.01 -14.44
N ALA A 33 -12.60 -5.77 -14.88
CA ALA A 33 -11.55 -4.95 -15.46
C ALA A 33 -11.56 -3.58 -14.78
N HIS A 34 -10.38 -3.13 -14.34
CA HIS A 34 -10.20 -1.84 -13.69
C HIS A 34 -8.84 -1.25 -14.09
N PRO A 35 -8.70 0.07 -14.31
CA PRO A 35 -7.41 0.68 -14.71
C PRO A 35 -6.27 0.47 -13.71
N GLU A 36 -6.62 0.24 -12.45
CA GLU A 36 -5.65 -0.05 -11.38
C GLU A 36 -5.29 -1.53 -11.29
N CYS A 37 -6.00 -2.42 -11.98
CA CYS A 37 -5.62 -3.83 -12.03
C CYS A 37 -4.50 -4.03 -13.04
N ASP A 38 -3.42 -4.64 -12.58
CA ASP A 38 -2.25 -5.01 -13.39
C ASP A 38 -1.89 -6.45 -13.03
N ALA A 39 -2.87 -7.33 -13.18
CA ALA A 39 -2.77 -8.72 -12.77
C ALA A 39 -1.64 -9.41 -13.52
N ILE A 40 -0.95 -10.32 -12.82
CA ILE A 40 0.17 -11.05 -13.40
C ILE A 40 -0.37 -12.36 -13.96
N ASP A 41 -0.37 -12.47 -15.28
CA ASP A 41 -0.74 -13.69 -15.99
C ASP A 41 0.32 -14.77 -15.77
N VAL A 42 -0.12 -15.95 -15.32
CA VAL A 42 0.77 -17.09 -15.09
C VAL A 42 0.84 -17.95 -16.35
N PRO A 43 2.02 -18.09 -16.98
CA PRO A 43 2.16 -18.94 -18.16
C PRO A 43 1.85 -20.40 -17.84
N LYS A 44 1.27 -21.13 -18.80
CA LYS A 44 0.98 -22.58 -18.64
C LYS A 44 2.23 -23.42 -18.36
N ALA A 45 3.38 -22.96 -18.84
CA ALA A 45 4.67 -23.63 -18.65
C ALA A 45 5.43 -23.18 -17.38
N ASP A 46 4.82 -22.35 -16.53
CA ASP A 46 5.47 -21.86 -15.30
C ASP A 46 5.79 -23.02 -14.35
N PRO A 47 7.07 -23.25 -13.97
CA PRO A 47 7.45 -24.41 -13.19
C PRO A 47 6.89 -24.42 -11.77
N ALA A 48 6.63 -23.24 -11.18
CA ALA A 48 6.15 -23.09 -9.81
C ALA A 48 4.61 -23.14 -9.73
N TYR A 49 3.93 -22.55 -10.70
CA TYR A 49 2.49 -22.29 -10.65
C TYR A 49 1.67 -23.03 -11.72
N ARG A 50 2.31 -23.75 -12.66
CA ARG A 50 1.61 -24.56 -13.68
C ARG A 50 0.46 -25.38 -13.08
N ASN A 51 -0.69 -25.34 -13.75
CA ASN A 51 -1.91 -26.08 -13.40
C ASN A 51 -2.48 -25.81 -11.99
N ARG A 52 -1.96 -24.82 -11.25
CA ARG A 52 -2.48 -24.44 -9.93
C ARG A 52 -3.25 -23.13 -9.99
N ILE A 53 -2.66 -22.13 -10.63
CA ILE A 53 -3.26 -20.82 -10.84
C ILE A 53 -2.93 -20.33 -12.25
N THR A 54 -3.80 -19.49 -12.80
CA THR A 54 -3.59 -18.84 -14.11
C THR A 54 -3.35 -17.34 -13.99
N CYS A 55 -3.55 -16.78 -12.80
CA CYS A 55 -3.47 -15.35 -12.52
C CYS A 55 -3.06 -15.12 -11.06
N LEU A 56 -2.16 -14.17 -10.85
CA LEU A 56 -1.81 -13.63 -9.53
C LEU A 56 -2.43 -12.23 -9.40
N PRO A 57 -3.24 -11.98 -8.35
CA PRO A 57 -3.90 -10.70 -8.19
C PRO A 57 -2.87 -9.63 -7.84
N HIS A 58 -2.81 -8.58 -8.66
CA HIS A 58 -1.93 -7.44 -8.44
C HIS A 58 -2.67 -6.16 -8.81
N THR A 59 -2.62 -5.20 -7.89
CA THR A 59 -3.19 -3.87 -8.05
C THR A 59 -2.05 -2.85 -8.05
N ARG A 60 -2.12 -1.88 -8.96
CA ARG A 60 -1.16 -0.78 -9.04
C ARG A 60 -1.12 -0.01 -7.73
N THR A 61 0.06 0.51 -7.43
CA THR A 61 0.33 1.32 -6.24
C THR A 61 -0.34 2.66 -6.30
N MET A 62 -0.80 3.18 -5.17
CA MET A 62 -1.51 4.46 -5.06
C MET A 62 -0.74 5.64 -5.67
N VAL A 63 -1.49 6.54 -6.32
CA VAL A 63 -0.96 7.75 -6.96
C VAL A 63 -0.77 8.88 -5.96
N ALA A 64 0.37 9.56 -6.02
CA ALA A 64 0.58 10.83 -5.36
C ALA A 64 -0.09 11.97 -6.16
N PRO A 65 -0.93 12.80 -5.53
CA PRO A 65 -1.48 13.97 -6.19
C PRO A 65 -0.37 14.97 -6.50
N LYS A 66 -0.35 15.49 -7.74
CA LYS A 66 0.55 16.58 -8.12
C LYS A 66 0.11 17.89 -7.47
N SER A 67 1.06 18.81 -7.31
CA SER A 67 0.76 20.17 -6.86
C SER A 67 -0.33 20.78 -7.75
N GLY A 68 -1.39 21.31 -7.14
CA GLY A 68 -2.54 21.87 -7.85
C GLY A 68 -3.37 20.86 -8.65
N CYS A 69 -3.26 19.55 -8.38
CA CYS A 69 -3.94 18.49 -9.12
C CYS A 69 -3.65 18.51 -10.64
N ALA A 70 -2.46 18.99 -11.02
CA ALA A 70 -2.06 19.09 -12.42
C ALA A 70 -1.96 17.71 -13.10
N LEU A 71 -2.32 17.65 -14.38
CA LEU A 71 -2.14 16.45 -15.21
C LEU A 71 -0.66 16.22 -15.50
N GLY A 72 -0.24 14.96 -15.58
CA GLY A 72 1.13 14.59 -15.90
C GLY A 72 1.40 13.10 -15.68
N PRO A 73 2.68 12.67 -15.72
CA PRO A 73 3.04 11.29 -15.43
C PRO A 73 2.64 10.92 -14.00
N ARG A 74 2.27 9.64 -13.83
CA ARG A 74 1.90 9.05 -12.54
C ARG A 74 3.13 8.98 -11.63
N GLU A 75 2.98 9.45 -10.39
CA GLU A 75 3.98 9.36 -9.33
C GLU A 75 3.38 8.54 -8.17
N GLN A 76 4.18 7.70 -7.51
CA GLN A 76 3.71 6.85 -6.41
C GLN A 76 3.85 7.57 -5.07
N ALA A 77 2.86 7.38 -4.19
CA ALA A 77 2.89 7.97 -2.86
C ALA A 77 3.78 7.16 -1.90
N ASN A 78 4.70 7.84 -1.21
CA ASN A 78 5.36 7.30 -0.03
C ASN A 78 4.55 7.67 1.23
N LEU A 79 4.10 6.67 1.99
CA LEU A 79 3.26 6.86 3.18
C LEU A 79 4.02 6.88 4.52
N VAL A 80 5.35 6.85 4.47
CA VAL A 80 6.22 7.05 5.64
C VAL A 80 7.14 8.25 5.42
N SER A 81 7.79 8.70 6.49
CA SER A 81 8.83 9.71 6.38
C SER A 81 9.99 9.17 5.54
N SER A 82 10.71 10.07 4.87
CA SER A 82 11.90 9.69 4.09
C SER A 82 13.18 9.66 4.94
N TYR A 83 13.06 9.94 6.24
CA TYR A 83 14.18 10.02 7.18
C TYR A 83 14.33 8.70 7.94
N LEU A 84 15.53 8.44 8.46
CA LEU A 84 15.77 7.36 9.42
C LEU A 84 15.43 7.87 10.82
N ASP A 85 14.15 7.89 11.16
CA ASP A 85 13.60 8.46 12.40
C ASP A 85 12.86 7.44 13.26
N GLY A 86 12.83 6.17 12.85
CA GLY A 86 12.09 5.13 13.55
C GLY A 86 10.57 5.25 13.40
N SER A 87 10.07 5.91 12.35
CA SER A 87 8.65 5.93 11.96
C SER A 87 8.03 4.54 11.89
N MET A 88 8.80 3.50 11.60
CA MET A 88 8.31 2.12 11.67
C MET A 88 7.98 1.63 13.09
N ILE A 89 8.62 2.19 14.13
CA ILE A 89 8.34 1.93 15.54
C ILE A 89 7.28 2.90 16.07
N TYR A 90 7.42 4.19 15.74
CA TYR A 90 6.65 5.27 16.37
C TYR A 90 5.45 5.73 15.56
N GLY A 91 5.28 5.26 14.33
CA GLY A 91 4.26 5.70 13.39
C GLY A 91 4.70 6.92 12.56
N SER A 92 4.25 6.99 11.32
CA SER A 92 4.52 8.11 10.40
C SER A 92 3.51 9.26 10.48
N ASN A 93 2.46 9.14 11.31
CA ASN A 93 1.48 10.19 11.56
C ASN A 93 1.07 10.25 13.04
N ALA A 94 0.50 11.39 13.45
CA ALA A 94 0.19 11.68 14.84
C ALA A 94 -0.86 10.73 15.43
N GLU A 95 -1.86 10.37 14.64
CA GLU A 95 -2.94 9.46 15.02
C GLU A 95 -2.37 8.08 15.36
N ARG A 96 -1.51 7.55 14.49
CA ARG A 96 -0.86 6.27 14.68
C ARG A 96 0.09 6.29 15.87
N ALA A 97 0.89 7.34 16.01
CA ALA A 97 1.79 7.51 17.14
C ALA A 97 1.04 7.55 18.47
N LYS A 98 -0.13 8.21 18.51
CA LYS A 98 -1.01 8.19 19.68
C LYS A 98 -1.51 6.78 19.98
N GLN A 99 -2.02 6.04 18.98
CA GLN A 99 -2.50 4.66 19.19
C GLN A 99 -1.43 3.68 19.69
N LEU A 100 -0.16 3.90 19.33
CA LEU A 100 0.95 3.03 19.72
C LEU A 100 1.44 3.27 21.16
N ARG A 101 1.15 4.44 21.75
CA ARG A 101 1.58 4.77 23.11
C ARG A 101 0.59 4.20 24.12
N SER A 102 1.13 3.62 25.20
CA SER A 102 0.32 3.09 26.30
C SER A 102 -0.31 4.19 27.17
N PHE A 103 0.29 5.38 27.17
CA PHE A 103 -0.06 6.53 28.04
C PHE A 103 -0.07 6.24 29.55
N ASN A 104 0.39 5.06 29.99
CA ASN A 104 0.52 4.71 31.39
C ASN A 104 1.87 5.21 31.92
N GLN A 105 1.87 5.92 33.04
CA GLN A 105 3.05 6.53 33.70
C GLN A 105 3.67 7.77 33.01
N GLY A 106 2.91 8.46 32.15
CA GLY A 106 3.22 9.82 31.72
C GLY A 106 4.02 9.94 30.41
N ILE A 107 3.32 10.36 29.35
CA ILE A 107 3.59 11.55 28.53
C ILE A 107 2.24 11.91 27.92
N ASN A 108 1.67 13.03 28.39
CA ASN A 108 0.30 13.45 28.14
C ASN A 108 -0.02 13.66 26.66
N SER A 109 -1.15 13.10 26.23
CA SER A 109 -1.88 13.52 25.05
C SER A 109 -2.75 14.73 25.44
N ARG A 110 -2.33 15.94 25.07
CA ARG A 110 -3.27 17.03 24.76
C ARG A 110 -3.56 17.00 23.27
#